data_AF-A0A1Y1R164-F1
#
_entry.id   AF-A0A1Y1R164-F1
#
_cell.length_a   1.000
_cell.length_b   1.000
_cell.length_c   1.000
_cell.angle_alpha   90.00
_cell.angle_beta   90.00
_cell.angle_gamma   90.00
#
_symmetry.space_group_name_H-M   'P 1'
#
loop_
_entity.id
_entity.type
_entity.pdbx_description
1 polymer ?
#
loop_
_entity_poly.entity_id
_entity_poly.type
_entity_poly.pdbx_seq_one_letter_code
_entity_poly.pdbx_strand_id
1 'polypeptide(L)'
;MNLEDFKVGPRNLPGEWKKVTDVYAQTDYTGNPPGDHQLARFHHGAQHHARTAMWSLVLLQMLRDQGVPEALSFDNKDINLIILACLFHDSGRQGDGEDNPVWERNSGLNCRRFMEQHRYEDADINICQRAIEYKSKQSRFPCNGDSRARLVLWVLHFADALDVIRVREAFDPRIPMRQCRGFPPNQAVDVLQAYSSLADVVHQVVIDQGDWINGGKFSWAIKESLEKADNPLVGQLLYLQVTQPDTFHQIESLVNALLIA
;
A
#
# COMPACT_ATOMS: atom_id res chain seq x y z
N MET A 1 -3.15 21.46 -5.81
CA MET A 1 -2.53 20.50 -6.72
C MET A 1 -3.05 20.77 -8.12
N ASN A 2 -2.19 21.12 -9.07
CA ASN A 2 -2.60 21.31 -10.46
C ASN A 2 -2.39 19.98 -11.19
N LEU A 3 -3.41 19.46 -11.88
CA LEU A 3 -3.28 18.20 -12.65
C LEU A 3 -2.17 18.26 -13.71
N GLU A 4 -1.79 19.48 -14.11
CA GLU A 4 -0.65 19.79 -14.97
C GLU A 4 0.71 19.35 -14.39
N ASP A 5 0.84 19.23 -13.06
CA ASP A 5 2.07 18.77 -12.39
C ASP A 5 2.31 17.26 -12.59
N PHE A 6 1.27 16.53 -13.03
CA PHE A 6 1.33 15.13 -13.47
C PHE A 6 1.50 15.00 -14.98
N LYS A 7 2.09 15.99 -15.66
CA LYS A 7 2.63 15.79 -17.02
C LYS A 7 3.81 14.82 -16.95
N VAL A 8 3.46 13.54 -16.81
CA VAL A 8 4.35 12.40 -16.97
C VAL A 8 5.04 12.61 -18.32
N GLY A 9 6.37 12.58 -18.34
CA GLY A 9 7.15 12.82 -19.55
C GLY A 9 6.73 11.93 -20.73
N PRO A 10 7.29 12.13 -21.93
CA PRO A 10 6.73 11.78 -23.26
C PRO A 10 6.35 10.31 -23.56
N ARG A 11 6.40 9.41 -22.58
CA ARG A 11 5.77 8.08 -22.64
C ARG A 11 4.27 8.23 -22.40
N ASN A 12 3.56 8.74 -23.41
CA ASN A 12 2.10 8.66 -23.48
C ASN A 12 1.67 7.19 -23.41
N LEU A 13 1.25 6.75 -22.23
CA LEU A 13 0.69 5.42 -21.94
C LEU A 13 -0.86 5.31 -21.97
N PRO A 14 -1.68 6.27 -22.48
CA PRO A 14 -3.13 6.09 -22.48
C PRO A 14 -3.50 4.97 -23.48
N GLY A 15 -3.75 3.77 -22.95
CA GLY A 15 -4.09 2.56 -23.70
C GLY A 15 -3.35 1.30 -23.22
N GLU A 16 -2.11 1.44 -22.74
CA GLU A 16 -1.29 0.29 -22.32
C GLU A 16 -1.65 -0.20 -20.91
N TRP A 17 -2.10 0.70 -20.03
CA TRP A 17 -2.61 0.34 -18.70
C TRP A 17 -3.82 -0.62 -18.77
N LYS A 18 -4.65 -0.44 -19.80
CA LYS A 18 -5.78 -1.34 -20.07
C LYS A 18 -5.30 -2.77 -20.31
N LYS A 19 -4.13 -2.98 -20.95
CA LYS A 19 -3.59 -4.32 -21.16
C LYS A 19 -3.22 -5.02 -19.86
N VAL A 20 -2.77 -4.29 -18.83
CA VAL A 20 -2.46 -4.87 -17.52
C VAL A 20 -3.72 -5.42 -16.86
N THR A 21 -4.79 -4.62 -16.85
CA THR A 21 -6.08 -5.04 -16.29
C THR A 21 -6.75 -6.11 -17.15
N ASP A 22 -6.66 -6.02 -18.48
CA ASP A 22 -7.29 -6.97 -19.40
C ASP A 22 -6.64 -8.36 -19.32
N VAL A 23 -5.31 -8.44 -19.19
CA VAL A 23 -4.61 -9.74 -19.17
C VAL A 23 -4.75 -10.42 -17.82
N TYR A 24 -4.53 -9.69 -16.73
CA TYR A 24 -4.36 -10.29 -15.40
C TYR A 24 -5.53 -10.11 -14.46
N ALA A 25 -6.44 -9.17 -14.73
CA ALA A 25 -7.50 -8.79 -13.80
C ALA A 25 -8.92 -9.00 -14.36
N GLN A 26 -9.04 -9.25 -15.67
CA GLN A 26 -10.29 -9.62 -16.35
C GLN A 26 -10.39 -11.11 -16.68
N THR A 27 -9.36 -11.88 -16.38
CA THR A 27 -9.39 -13.35 -16.45
C THR A 27 -9.47 -13.93 -15.04
N ASP A 28 -10.11 -15.09 -14.91
CA ASP A 28 -10.17 -15.81 -13.65
C ASP A 28 -8.76 -16.25 -13.19
N TYR A 29 -8.68 -16.95 -12.07
CA TYR A 29 -7.40 -17.41 -11.53
C TYR A 29 -6.67 -18.44 -12.41
N THR A 30 -7.36 -19.03 -13.40
CA THR A 30 -6.81 -19.97 -14.37
C THR A 30 -6.42 -19.29 -15.69
N GLY A 31 -6.73 -18.00 -15.85
CA GLY A 31 -6.45 -17.23 -17.07
C GLY A 31 -7.57 -17.31 -18.12
N ASN A 32 -8.73 -17.86 -17.77
CA ASN A 32 -9.89 -17.93 -18.66
C ASN A 32 -10.82 -16.72 -18.46
N PRO A 33 -11.59 -16.29 -19.48
CA PRO A 33 -12.64 -15.30 -19.27
C PRO A 33 -13.66 -15.79 -18.24
N PRO A 34 -14.20 -14.91 -17.37
CA PRO A 34 -15.28 -15.28 -16.47
C PRO A 34 -16.54 -15.68 -17.25
N GLY A 35 -17.40 -16.47 -16.62
CA GLY A 35 -18.73 -16.75 -17.18
C GLY A 35 -19.61 -15.49 -17.26
N ASP A 36 -20.72 -15.60 -17.98
CA ASP A 36 -21.68 -14.51 -18.11
C ASP A 36 -22.10 -13.98 -16.73
N HIS A 37 -22.04 -12.65 -16.57
CA HIS A 37 -22.36 -11.93 -15.32
C HIS A 37 -21.47 -12.27 -14.11
N GLN A 38 -20.31 -12.92 -14.31
CA GLN A 38 -19.34 -13.16 -13.24
C GLN A 38 -18.20 -12.15 -13.27
N LEU A 39 -17.73 -11.78 -12.08
CA LEU A 39 -16.50 -11.02 -11.91
C LEU A 39 -15.33 -12.01 -11.83
N ALA A 40 -14.32 -11.80 -12.67
CA ALA A 40 -13.20 -12.73 -12.82
C ALA A 40 -12.41 -12.98 -11.52
N ARG A 41 -12.16 -11.89 -10.77
CA ARG A 41 -11.43 -11.91 -9.49
C ARG A 41 -12.09 -10.88 -8.59
N PHE A 42 -13.07 -11.32 -7.80
CA PHE A 42 -13.90 -10.40 -7.00
C PHE A 42 -13.06 -9.57 -6.02
N HIS A 43 -12.17 -10.22 -5.26
CA HIS A 43 -11.33 -9.53 -4.29
C HIS A 43 -10.08 -8.93 -4.94
N HIS A 44 -9.37 -9.67 -5.79
CA HIS A 44 -8.05 -9.28 -6.32
C HIS A 44 -8.08 -8.94 -7.81
N GLY A 45 -9.15 -8.25 -8.24
CA GLY A 45 -9.41 -7.91 -9.64
C GLY A 45 -9.07 -6.48 -10.01
N ALA A 46 -9.58 -6.05 -11.17
CA ALA A 46 -9.22 -4.78 -11.79
C ALA A 46 -9.52 -3.57 -10.90
N GLN A 47 -10.62 -3.62 -10.15
CA GLN A 47 -11.03 -2.53 -9.26
C GLN A 47 -10.06 -2.36 -8.09
N HIS A 48 -9.63 -3.46 -7.46
CA HIS A 48 -8.61 -3.45 -6.42
C HIS A 48 -7.27 -2.90 -6.94
N HIS A 49 -6.79 -3.41 -8.08
CA HIS A 49 -5.53 -2.94 -8.67
C HIS A 49 -5.58 -1.44 -9.00
N ALA A 50 -6.69 -0.98 -9.58
CA ALA A 50 -6.88 0.42 -9.95
C ALA A 50 -6.93 1.34 -8.71
N ARG A 51 -7.63 0.94 -7.65
CA ARG A 51 -7.66 1.70 -6.40
C ARG A 51 -6.32 1.72 -5.71
N THR A 52 -5.62 0.59 -5.59
CA THR A 52 -4.27 0.54 -5.03
C THR A 52 -3.33 1.50 -5.78
N ALA A 53 -3.38 1.50 -7.12
CA ALA A 53 -2.61 2.45 -7.92
C ALA A 53 -3.01 3.92 -7.68
N MET A 54 -4.30 4.23 -7.53
CA MET A 54 -4.76 5.58 -7.21
C MET A 54 -4.31 6.03 -5.82
N TRP A 55 -4.52 5.19 -4.80
CA TRP A 55 -4.12 5.46 -3.42
C TRP A 55 -2.62 5.64 -3.29
N SER A 56 -1.82 4.95 -4.10
CA SER A 56 -0.36 5.11 -4.12
C SER A 56 0.07 6.55 -4.40
N LEU A 57 -0.66 7.28 -5.26
CA LEU A 57 -0.38 8.68 -5.58
C LEU A 57 -0.75 9.61 -4.43
N VAL A 58 -1.91 9.37 -3.82
CA VAL A 58 -2.35 10.12 -2.63
C VAL A 58 -1.38 9.90 -1.47
N LEU A 59 -0.94 8.66 -1.27
CA LEU A 59 0.04 8.31 -0.24
C LEU A 59 1.41 8.93 -0.51
N LEU A 60 1.89 8.93 -1.76
CA LEU A 60 3.14 9.61 -2.10
C LEU A 60 3.06 11.10 -1.76
N GLN A 61 1.96 11.76 -2.12
CA GLN A 61 1.77 13.17 -1.77
C GLN A 61 1.68 13.37 -0.26
N MET A 62 0.92 12.53 0.44
CA MET A 62 0.82 12.58 1.91
C MET A 62 2.20 12.48 2.55
N LEU A 63 3.05 11.54 2.12
CA LEU A 63 4.42 11.40 2.63
C LEU A 63 5.28 12.64 2.34
N ARG A 64 5.11 13.28 1.17
CA ARG A 64 5.77 14.56 0.85
C ARG A 64 5.32 15.68 1.78
N ASP A 65 4.01 15.77 2.05
CA ASP A 65 3.43 16.77 2.95
C ASP A 65 3.91 16.59 4.40
N GLN A 66 4.17 15.34 4.82
CA GLN A 66 4.78 15.02 6.12
C GLN A 66 6.33 15.13 6.13
N GLY A 67 6.92 15.65 5.06
CA GLY A 67 8.36 15.91 4.98
C GLY A 67 9.23 14.65 4.97
N VAL A 68 8.71 13.50 4.52
CA VAL A 68 9.48 12.24 4.47
C VAL A 68 10.60 12.39 3.42
N PRO A 69 11.89 12.31 3.81
CA PRO A 69 13.01 12.62 2.91
C PRO A 69 13.02 11.80 1.62
N GLU A 70 12.76 10.50 1.71
CA GLU A 70 12.66 9.62 0.54
C GLU A 70 11.55 10.09 -0.42
N ALA A 71 10.39 10.52 0.09
CA ALA A 71 9.28 10.97 -0.73
C ALA A 71 9.52 12.36 -1.36
N LEU A 72 10.18 13.26 -0.64
CA LEU A 72 10.60 14.58 -1.14
C LEU A 72 11.65 14.47 -2.25
N SER A 73 12.58 13.52 -2.12
CA SER A 73 13.63 13.27 -3.11
C SER A 73 13.18 12.40 -4.30
N PHE A 74 11.98 11.83 -4.25
CA PHE A 74 11.48 10.95 -5.30
C PHE A 74 11.06 11.75 -6.52
N ASP A 75 11.70 11.49 -7.66
CA ASP A 75 11.49 12.23 -8.90
C ASP A 75 10.09 11.93 -9.47
N ASN A 76 9.41 12.96 -9.99
CA ASN A 76 8.09 12.80 -10.61
C ASN A 76 8.12 11.87 -11.82
N LYS A 77 9.27 11.75 -12.51
CA LYS A 77 9.41 10.79 -13.62
C LYS A 77 9.33 9.33 -13.16
N ASP A 78 9.61 9.07 -11.88
CA ASP A 78 9.64 7.74 -11.28
C ASP A 78 8.27 7.32 -10.70
N ILE A 79 7.28 8.21 -10.67
CA ILE A 79 5.92 7.91 -10.17
C ILE A 79 5.31 6.70 -10.87
N ASN A 80 5.60 6.52 -12.17
CA ASN A 80 5.14 5.36 -12.93
C ASN A 80 5.61 4.03 -12.35
N LEU A 81 6.76 3.99 -11.64
CA LEU A 81 7.25 2.77 -11.00
C LEU A 81 6.33 2.30 -9.87
N ILE A 82 5.79 3.25 -9.09
CA ILE A 82 4.83 2.98 -8.03
C ILE A 82 3.52 2.48 -8.63
N ILE A 83 3.01 3.17 -9.65
CA ILE A 83 1.75 2.81 -10.33
C ILE A 83 1.87 1.39 -10.91
N LEU A 84 2.95 1.10 -11.64
CA LEU A 84 3.19 -0.23 -12.21
C LEU A 84 3.29 -1.30 -11.13
N ALA A 85 4.04 -1.05 -10.06
CA ALA A 85 4.12 -1.98 -8.95
C ALA A 85 2.73 -2.30 -8.38
N CYS A 86 1.89 -1.28 -8.16
CA CYS A 86 0.53 -1.43 -7.66
C CYS A 86 -0.39 -2.18 -8.63
N LEU A 87 -0.31 -1.92 -9.94
CA LEU A 87 -1.17 -2.60 -10.92
C LEU A 87 -0.84 -4.08 -11.10
N PHE A 88 0.41 -4.48 -10.83
CA PHE A 88 0.89 -5.84 -11.03
C PHE A 88 0.99 -6.68 -9.76
N HIS A 89 0.90 -6.08 -8.57
CA HIS A 89 1.27 -6.75 -7.32
C HIS A 89 0.55 -8.10 -7.07
N ASP A 90 -0.71 -8.21 -7.48
CA ASP A 90 -1.52 -9.42 -7.34
C ASP A 90 -1.80 -10.14 -8.69
N SER A 91 -1.13 -9.73 -9.77
CA SER A 91 -1.32 -10.31 -11.12
C SER A 91 -0.96 -11.80 -11.21
N GLY A 92 -0.07 -12.29 -10.36
CA GLY A 92 0.38 -13.68 -10.29
C GLY A 92 -0.47 -14.59 -9.41
N ARG A 93 -1.53 -14.08 -8.77
CA ARG A 93 -2.42 -14.90 -7.93
C ARG A 93 -3.15 -15.95 -8.76
N GLN A 94 -3.32 -17.12 -8.15
CA GLN A 94 -4.07 -18.27 -8.71
C GLN A 94 -5.22 -18.69 -7.78
N GLY A 95 -5.60 -17.83 -6.85
CA GLY A 95 -6.73 -18.01 -5.96
C GLY A 95 -6.83 -16.87 -4.96
N ASP A 96 -7.90 -16.90 -4.17
CA ASP A 96 -8.06 -16.12 -2.96
C ASP A 96 -7.40 -16.82 -1.77
N GLY A 97 -7.20 -16.07 -0.66
CA GLY A 97 -6.62 -16.60 0.57
C GLY A 97 -5.29 -15.94 0.95
N GLU A 98 -4.45 -16.66 1.68
CA GLU A 98 -3.16 -16.15 2.15
C GLU A 98 -2.18 -15.89 1.00
N ASP A 99 -1.33 -14.87 1.17
CA ASP A 99 -0.28 -14.56 0.20
C ASP A 99 0.69 -15.73 0.03
N ASN A 100 0.91 -16.13 -1.23
CA ASN A 100 1.81 -17.21 -1.57
C ASN A 100 3.11 -16.66 -2.18
N PRO A 101 4.30 -17.08 -1.71
CA PRO A 101 5.57 -16.63 -2.29
C PRO A 101 5.71 -16.89 -3.81
N VAL A 102 5.06 -17.93 -4.32
CA VAL A 102 5.00 -18.23 -5.76
C VAL A 102 4.17 -17.18 -6.50
N TRP A 103 3.04 -16.75 -5.93
CA TRP A 103 2.20 -15.71 -6.53
C TRP A 103 2.91 -14.37 -6.57
N GLU A 104 3.54 -13.95 -5.46
CA GLU A 104 4.35 -12.71 -5.41
C GLU A 104 5.48 -12.71 -6.45
N ARG A 105 6.16 -13.85 -6.59
CA ARG A 105 7.20 -14.02 -7.61
C ARG A 105 6.64 -13.92 -9.02
N ASN A 106 5.51 -14.57 -9.30
CA ASN A 106 4.88 -14.51 -10.61
C ASN A 106 4.39 -13.09 -10.92
N SER A 107 3.83 -12.38 -9.94
CA SER A 107 3.43 -10.97 -10.06
C SER A 107 4.62 -10.08 -10.45
N GLY A 108 5.76 -10.25 -9.76
CA GLY A 108 6.99 -9.53 -10.09
C GLY A 108 7.50 -9.85 -11.50
N LEU A 109 7.44 -11.11 -11.93
CA LEU A 109 7.83 -11.53 -13.28
C LEU A 109 6.89 -10.98 -14.36
N ASN A 110 5.59 -10.90 -14.10
CA ASN A 110 4.63 -10.27 -15.00
C ASN A 110 4.94 -8.78 -15.19
N CYS A 111 5.21 -8.06 -14.09
CA CYS A 111 5.63 -6.66 -14.15
C CYS A 111 6.92 -6.48 -14.96
N ARG A 112 7.94 -7.33 -14.70
CA ARG A 112 9.20 -7.34 -15.46
C ARG A 112 8.93 -7.47 -16.96
N ARG A 113 8.20 -8.51 -17.38
CA ARG A 113 7.92 -8.77 -18.80
C ARG A 113 7.25 -7.58 -19.48
N PHE A 114 6.28 -6.97 -18.81
CA PHE A 114 5.63 -5.77 -19.31
C PHE A 114 6.63 -4.62 -19.49
N MET A 115 7.45 -4.34 -18.48
CA MET A 115 8.42 -3.24 -18.53
C MET A 115 9.53 -3.48 -19.56
N GLU A 116 10.00 -4.72 -19.73
CA GLU A 116 10.96 -5.13 -20.77
C GLU A 116 10.38 -4.90 -22.17
N GLN A 117 9.13 -5.28 -22.42
CA GLN A 117 8.43 -5.04 -23.69
C GLN A 117 8.31 -3.54 -24.01
N HIS A 118 8.23 -2.71 -22.98
CA HIS A 118 8.12 -1.25 -23.10
C HIS A 118 9.46 -0.52 -22.95
N ARG A 119 10.59 -1.26 -22.98
CA ARG A 119 11.96 -0.70 -22.97
C ARG A 119 12.23 0.23 -21.79
N TYR A 120 11.76 -0.15 -20.60
CA TYR A 120 12.23 0.46 -19.36
C TYR A 120 13.69 0.07 -19.08
N GLU A 121 14.39 0.87 -18.30
CA GLU A 121 15.76 0.59 -17.88
C GLU A 121 15.80 -0.59 -16.89
N ASP A 122 16.86 -1.40 -16.93
CA ASP A 122 17.02 -2.58 -16.07
C ASP A 122 16.93 -2.25 -14.57
N ALA A 123 17.43 -1.07 -14.18
CA ALA A 123 17.35 -0.60 -12.80
C ALA A 123 15.90 -0.41 -12.34
N ASP A 124 15.06 0.22 -13.17
CA ASP A 124 13.66 0.48 -12.89
C ASP A 124 12.84 -0.83 -12.89
N ILE A 125 13.13 -1.72 -13.84
CA ILE A 125 12.55 -3.08 -13.90
C ILE A 125 12.84 -3.84 -12.60
N ASN A 126 14.10 -3.81 -12.14
CA ASN A 126 14.49 -4.48 -10.91
C ASN A 126 13.81 -3.87 -9.67
N ILE A 127 13.67 -2.54 -9.61
CA ILE A 127 12.94 -1.88 -8.51
C ILE A 127 11.50 -2.40 -8.42
N CYS A 128 10.73 -2.33 -9.50
CA CYS A 128 9.32 -2.74 -9.48
C CYS A 128 9.15 -4.24 -9.19
N GLN A 129 9.95 -5.09 -9.86
CA GLN A 129 9.89 -6.53 -9.64
C GLN A 129 10.15 -6.88 -8.17
N ARG A 130 11.23 -6.34 -7.59
CA ARG A 130 11.59 -6.66 -6.21
C ARG A 130 10.60 -6.07 -5.21
N ALA A 131 10.07 -4.88 -5.47
CA ALA A 131 9.06 -4.29 -4.58
C ALA A 131 7.82 -5.19 -4.48
N ILE A 132 7.36 -5.76 -5.60
CA ILE A 132 6.26 -6.72 -5.62
C ILE A 132 6.66 -8.01 -4.88
N GLU A 133 7.76 -8.66 -5.28
CA GLU A 133 8.19 -9.95 -4.72
C GLU A 133 8.35 -9.97 -3.19
N TYR A 134 8.65 -8.81 -2.60
CA TYR A 134 8.97 -8.66 -1.20
C TYR A 134 7.96 -7.79 -0.44
N LYS A 135 6.79 -7.45 -1.01
CA LYS A 135 5.79 -6.59 -0.34
C LYS A 135 5.47 -7.10 1.08
N SER A 136 5.20 -8.39 1.21
CA SER A 136 4.86 -9.04 2.49
C SER A 136 6.10 -9.48 3.31
N LYS A 137 7.33 -9.23 2.82
CA LYS A 137 8.61 -9.67 3.42
C LYS A 137 9.66 -8.56 3.43
N GLN A 138 9.27 -7.36 3.84
CA GLN A 138 10.11 -6.15 3.78
C GLN A 138 11.47 -6.29 4.47
N SER A 139 11.56 -7.06 5.56
CA SER A 139 12.83 -7.32 6.27
C SER A 139 13.87 -8.07 5.43
N ARG A 140 13.45 -8.71 4.33
CA ARG A 140 14.31 -9.45 3.39
C ARG A 140 14.48 -8.71 2.06
N PHE A 141 14.02 -7.47 1.95
CA PHE A 141 14.07 -6.71 0.70
C PHE A 141 15.52 -6.49 0.25
N PRO A 142 15.93 -6.99 -0.93
CA PRO A 142 17.34 -6.96 -1.33
C PRO A 142 17.84 -5.56 -1.73
N CYS A 143 16.92 -4.62 -2.00
CA CYS A 143 17.24 -3.27 -2.45
C CYS A 143 17.18 -2.23 -1.32
N ASN A 144 17.38 -2.64 -0.06
CA ASN A 144 17.33 -1.73 1.11
C ASN A 144 18.34 -0.57 1.07
N GLY A 145 19.40 -0.65 0.26
CA GLY A 145 20.35 0.44 0.05
C GLY A 145 19.88 1.53 -0.94
N ASP A 146 18.80 1.29 -1.68
CA ASP A 146 18.25 2.20 -2.68
C ASP A 146 16.99 2.88 -2.12
N SER A 147 17.03 4.22 -1.97
CA SER A 147 15.90 5.00 -1.46
C SER A 147 14.68 4.98 -2.38
N ARG A 148 14.87 4.96 -3.71
CA ARG A 148 13.78 4.84 -4.69
C ARG A 148 13.09 3.50 -4.52
N ALA A 149 13.89 2.42 -4.43
CA ALA A 149 13.36 1.07 -4.28
C ALA A 149 12.57 0.90 -2.98
N ARG A 150 13.09 1.43 -1.86
CA ARG A 150 12.40 1.40 -0.56
C ARG A 150 11.09 2.19 -0.60
N LEU A 151 11.07 3.38 -1.22
CA LEU A 151 9.84 4.15 -1.30
C LEU A 151 8.78 3.43 -2.15
N VAL A 152 9.15 2.84 -3.29
CA VAL A 152 8.22 2.05 -4.12
C VAL A 152 7.62 0.91 -3.31
N LEU A 153 8.44 0.16 -2.56
CA LEU A 153 7.98 -0.92 -1.68
C LEU A 153 7.02 -0.41 -0.59
N TRP A 154 7.38 0.69 0.09
CA TRP A 154 6.56 1.26 1.16
C TRP A 154 5.21 1.72 0.66
N VAL A 155 5.20 2.54 -0.40
CA VAL A 155 3.96 3.08 -0.97
C VAL A 155 3.08 1.96 -1.52
N LEU A 156 3.65 0.96 -2.21
CA LEU A 156 2.92 -0.23 -2.66
C LEU A 156 2.20 -0.91 -1.47
N HIS A 157 2.95 -1.20 -0.41
CA HIS A 157 2.39 -1.92 0.74
C HIS A 157 1.35 -1.08 1.50
N PHE A 158 1.58 0.23 1.65
CA PHE A 158 0.61 1.14 2.26
C PHE A 158 -0.69 1.18 1.46
N ALA A 159 -0.59 1.27 0.13
CA ALA A 159 -1.75 1.36 -0.76
C ALA A 159 -2.56 0.06 -0.76
N ASP A 160 -1.88 -1.10 -0.85
CA ASP A 160 -2.53 -2.42 -0.81
C ASP A 160 -3.26 -2.62 0.53
N ALA A 161 -2.56 -2.37 1.64
CA ALA A 161 -3.13 -2.46 2.98
C ALA A 161 -4.34 -1.53 3.19
N LEU A 162 -4.31 -0.35 2.57
CA LEU A 162 -5.40 0.62 2.63
C LEU A 162 -6.64 0.10 1.91
N ASP A 163 -6.47 -0.51 0.74
CA ASP A 163 -7.60 -1.03 -0.03
C ASP A 163 -8.22 -2.27 0.63
N VAL A 164 -7.41 -3.08 1.32
CA VAL A 164 -7.84 -4.30 2.04
C VAL A 164 -8.90 -4.01 3.12
N ILE A 165 -9.08 -2.75 3.54
CA ILE A 165 -10.18 -2.32 4.41
C ILE A 165 -11.53 -2.86 3.92
N ARG A 166 -11.78 -2.87 2.61
CA ARG A 166 -13.06 -3.30 2.00
C ARG A 166 -13.48 -4.74 2.31
N VAL A 167 -12.51 -5.62 2.59
CA VAL A 167 -12.70 -7.07 2.83
C VAL A 167 -12.50 -7.45 4.29
N ARG A 168 -12.17 -6.52 5.20
CA ARG A 168 -11.93 -6.83 6.62
C ARG A 168 -13.01 -6.24 7.52
N GLU A 169 -13.27 -6.93 8.63
CA GLU A 169 -14.17 -6.42 9.67
C GLU A 169 -13.52 -5.30 10.48
N ALA A 170 -12.19 -5.37 10.66
CA ALA A 170 -11.40 -4.37 11.35
C ALA A 170 -10.10 -4.08 10.60
N PHE A 171 -9.68 -2.82 10.62
CA PHE A 171 -8.35 -2.45 10.13
C PHE A 171 -7.29 -2.89 11.13
N ASP A 172 -6.23 -3.56 10.67
CA ASP A 172 -5.08 -3.89 11.51
C ASP A 172 -4.07 -2.75 11.47
N PRO A 173 -4.00 -1.92 12.51
CA PRO A 173 -3.18 -0.72 12.47
C PRO A 173 -1.70 -1.03 12.69
N ARG A 174 -1.36 -2.28 13.08
CA ARG A 174 0.03 -2.76 13.09
C ARG A 174 0.62 -2.84 11.69
N ILE A 175 -0.22 -2.84 10.66
CA ILE A 175 0.25 -2.76 9.28
C ILE A 175 1.01 -1.44 9.08
N PRO A 176 0.36 -0.26 8.99
CA PRO A 176 1.05 1.00 8.69
C PRO A 176 2.18 1.33 9.68
N MET A 177 2.07 0.89 10.94
CA MET A 177 3.14 1.06 11.94
C MET A 177 4.41 0.28 11.61
N ARG A 178 4.30 -0.92 11.02
CA ARG A 178 5.48 -1.67 10.58
C ARG A 178 6.22 -0.96 9.46
N GLN A 179 5.53 -0.25 8.57
CA GLN A 179 6.17 0.54 7.52
C GLN A 179 6.85 1.80 8.07
N CYS A 180 6.33 2.35 9.17
CA CYS A 180 6.94 3.50 9.82
C CYS A 180 8.18 3.16 10.66
N ARG A 181 8.59 1.89 10.81
CA ARG A 181 9.69 1.42 11.71
C ARG A 181 11.05 2.09 11.51
N GLY A 182 11.26 2.79 10.41
CA GLY A 182 12.48 3.56 10.14
C GLY A 182 12.36 5.07 10.35
N PHE A 183 11.16 5.56 10.67
CA PHE A 183 10.90 7.00 10.77
C PHE A 183 11.29 7.52 12.15
N PRO A 184 11.76 8.77 12.26
CA PRO A 184 11.82 9.46 13.55
C PRO A 184 10.45 9.37 14.25
N PRO A 185 10.39 9.16 15.57
CA PRO A 185 9.12 8.91 16.28
C PRO A 185 8.03 9.96 16.00
N ASN A 186 8.38 11.24 15.97
CA ASN A 186 7.41 12.31 15.67
C ASN A 186 6.86 12.19 14.25
N GLN A 187 7.74 12.00 13.26
CA GLN A 187 7.33 11.81 11.86
C GLN A 187 6.50 10.52 11.68
N ALA A 188 6.80 9.45 12.43
CA ALA A 188 5.99 8.24 12.42
C ALA A 188 4.56 8.52 12.90
N VAL A 189 4.39 9.28 13.99
CA VAL A 189 3.08 9.67 14.51
C VAL A 189 2.32 10.50 13.48
N ASP A 190 2.95 11.52 12.90
CA ASP A 190 2.31 12.39 11.91
C ASP A 190 1.85 11.60 10.67
N VAL A 191 2.68 10.69 10.17
CA VAL A 191 2.35 9.81 9.05
C VAL A 191 1.20 8.86 9.41
N LEU A 192 1.18 8.28 10.62
CA LEU A 192 0.11 7.39 11.06
C LEU A 192 -1.23 8.11 11.22
N GLN A 193 -1.21 9.35 11.73
CA GLN A 193 -2.41 10.18 11.84
C GLN A 193 -2.95 10.56 10.46
N ALA A 194 -2.08 10.95 9.53
CA ALA A 194 -2.46 11.26 8.16
C ALA A 194 -3.00 10.01 7.43
N TYR A 195 -2.34 8.86 7.60
CA TYR A 195 -2.79 7.59 7.04
C TYR A 195 -4.16 7.17 7.58
N SER A 196 -4.39 7.30 8.90
CA SER A 196 -5.70 7.02 9.50
C SER A 196 -6.79 7.91 8.93
N SER A 197 -6.51 9.20 8.73
CA SER A 197 -7.48 10.14 8.17
C SER A 197 -7.81 9.81 6.71
N LEU A 198 -6.79 9.46 5.93
CA LEU A 198 -6.96 9.01 4.54
C LEU A 198 -7.82 7.74 4.47
N ALA A 199 -7.62 6.83 5.41
CA ALA A 199 -8.30 5.55 5.41
C ALA A 199 -9.81 5.67 5.73
N ASP A 200 -10.24 6.69 6.48
CA ASP A 200 -11.65 7.06 6.59
C ASP A 200 -12.25 7.49 5.24
N VAL A 201 -11.49 8.28 4.47
CA VAL A 201 -11.89 8.70 3.10
C VAL A 201 -11.98 7.49 2.17
N VAL A 202 -10.98 6.60 2.20
CA VAL A 202 -11.00 5.38 1.38
C VAL A 202 -12.18 4.49 1.73
N HIS A 203 -12.47 4.33 3.02
CA HIS A 203 -13.63 3.57 3.48
C HIS A 203 -14.93 4.12 2.90
N GLN A 204 -15.12 5.44 2.92
CA GLN A 204 -16.31 6.05 2.30
C GLN A 204 -16.36 5.83 0.79
N VAL A 205 -15.24 5.98 0.07
CA VAL A 205 -15.17 5.72 -1.37
C VAL A 205 -15.52 4.26 -1.71
N VAL A 206 -15.05 3.31 -0.91
CA VAL A 206 -15.39 1.88 -1.08
C VAL A 206 -16.89 1.63 -0.87
N ILE A 207 -17.50 2.26 0.14
CA ILE A 207 -18.96 2.20 0.37
C ILE A 207 -19.72 2.78 -0.82
N ASP A 208 -19.33 3.96 -1.29
CA ASP A 208 -20.01 4.65 -2.40
C ASP A 208 -19.90 3.88 -3.72
N GLN A 209 -18.85 3.08 -3.89
CA GLN A 209 -18.67 2.15 -5.01
C GLN A 209 -19.46 0.85 -4.87
N GLY A 210 -20.12 0.60 -3.73
CA GLY A 210 -20.81 -0.65 -3.45
C GLY A 210 -19.89 -1.86 -3.27
N ASP A 211 -18.61 -1.63 -2.98
CA ASP A 211 -17.58 -2.67 -2.86
C ASP A 211 -17.25 -3.00 -1.39
N TRP A 212 -18.13 -2.58 -0.47
CA TRP A 212 -18.02 -2.90 0.95
C TRP A 212 -18.66 -4.26 1.26
N ILE A 213 -17.84 -5.26 1.54
CA ILE A 213 -18.29 -6.66 1.61
C ILE A 213 -18.82 -7.05 3.00
N ASN A 214 -18.41 -6.34 4.07
CA ASN A 214 -18.64 -6.79 5.46
C ASN A 214 -19.81 -6.12 6.21
N GLY A 215 -20.79 -5.50 5.52
CA GLY A 215 -22.10 -5.18 6.12
C GLY A 215 -22.17 -4.18 7.28
N GLY A 216 -21.04 -3.72 7.84
CA GLY A 216 -20.96 -2.53 8.70
C GLY A 216 -20.48 -2.77 10.13
N LYS A 217 -19.20 -2.39 10.38
CA LYS A 217 -18.70 -1.54 11.47
C LYS A 217 -17.18 -1.48 11.34
N PHE A 218 -16.69 -0.46 10.63
CA PHE A 218 -15.27 -0.19 10.58
C PHE A 218 -14.84 0.44 11.91
N SER A 219 -13.95 -0.23 12.66
CA SER A 219 -13.40 0.30 13.91
C SER A 219 -11.90 0.53 13.76
N TRP A 220 -11.50 1.75 14.11
CA TRP A 220 -10.10 2.12 14.32
C TRP A 220 -9.74 2.02 15.79
N ALA A 221 -9.31 0.85 16.25
CA ALA A 221 -8.76 0.73 17.61
C ALA A 221 -7.59 1.71 17.86
N ILE A 222 -6.81 2.05 16.82
CA ILE A 222 -5.73 3.04 16.92
C ILE A 222 -6.22 4.48 16.90
N LYS A 223 -7.23 4.86 16.09
CA LYS A 223 -7.76 6.22 16.12
C LYS A 223 -8.34 6.53 17.48
N GLU A 224 -9.11 5.62 18.08
CA GLU A 224 -9.57 5.79 19.47
C GLU A 224 -8.41 5.92 20.47
N SER A 225 -7.31 5.19 20.26
CA SER A 225 -6.13 5.25 21.13
C SER A 225 -5.29 6.51 20.92
N LEU A 226 -5.24 7.05 19.70
CA LEU A 226 -4.55 8.29 19.34
C LEU A 226 -5.39 9.53 19.67
N GLU A 227 -6.72 9.47 19.56
CA GLU A 227 -7.65 10.55 19.90
C GLU A 227 -7.83 10.68 21.42
N LYS A 228 -7.80 9.58 22.18
CA LYS A 228 -7.73 9.63 23.65
C LYS A 228 -6.36 10.13 24.13
N ALA A 229 -5.37 10.09 23.25
CA ALA A 229 -4.04 10.60 23.50
C ALA A 229 -3.90 12.05 23.05
N ASP A 230 -4.47 13.00 23.81
CA ASP A 230 -4.05 14.42 23.77
C ASP A 230 -2.56 14.60 24.16
N ASN A 231 -1.87 13.50 24.48
CA ASN A 231 -0.47 13.44 24.84
C ASN A 231 0.38 12.78 23.74
N PRO A 232 1.28 13.53 23.08
CA PRO A 232 2.23 13.00 22.08
C PRO A 232 3.05 11.80 22.56
N LEU A 233 3.28 11.66 23.87
CA LEU A 233 3.95 10.49 24.45
C LEU A 233 3.16 9.20 24.25
N VAL A 234 1.83 9.22 24.28
CA VAL A 234 1.03 7.99 24.12
C VAL A 234 1.08 7.50 22.67
N GLY A 235 1.11 8.41 21.70
CA GLY A 235 1.38 8.07 20.29
C GLY A 235 2.78 7.46 20.10
N GLN A 236 3.81 8.05 20.74
CA GLN A 236 5.16 7.50 20.73
C GLN A 236 5.25 6.14 21.43
N LEU A 237 4.53 5.95 22.53
CA LEU A 237 4.49 4.68 23.27
C LEU A 237 3.76 3.61 22.47
N LEU A 238 2.59 3.89 21.89
CA LEU A 238 1.92 2.95 20.97
C LEU A 238 2.83 2.56 19.80
N TYR A 239 3.54 3.52 19.22
CA TYR A 239 4.56 3.26 18.21
C TYR A 239 5.67 2.33 18.72
N LEU A 240 6.24 2.60 19.90
CA LEU A 240 7.24 1.74 20.52
C LEU A 240 6.69 0.34 20.85
N GLN A 241 5.45 0.22 21.31
CA GLN A 241 4.80 -1.06 21.63
C GLN A 241 4.70 -1.97 20.41
N VAL A 242 4.42 -1.40 19.24
CA VAL A 242 4.27 -2.16 18.00
C VAL A 242 5.60 -2.37 17.28
N THR A 243 6.59 -1.50 17.49
CA THR A 243 7.91 -1.61 16.86
C THR A 243 8.91 -2.43 17.67
N GLN A 244 8.72 -2.55 18.99
CA GLN A 244 9.57 -3.26 19.93
C GLN A 244 8.75 -4.26 20.77
N PRO A 245 8.38 -5.43 20.22
CA PRO A 245 7.46 -6.37 20.88
C PRO A 245 7.98 -6.88 22.24
N ASP A 246 9.30 -6.91 22.46
CA ASP A 246 9.90 -7.35 23.73
C ASP A 246 9.67 -6.35 24.89
N THR A 247 9.23 -5.13 24.57
CA THR A 247 8.91 -4.06 25.55
C THR A 247 7.42 -3.89 25.80
N PHE A 248 6.59 -4.74 25.17
CA PHE A 248 5.12 -4.61 25.14
C PHE A 248 4.50 -4.43 26.53
N HIS A 249 4.85 -5.27 27.50
CA HIS A 249 4.30 -5.20 28.86
C HIS A 249 4.71 -3.93 29.63
N GLN A 250 5.91 -3.41 29.38
CA GLN A 250 6.40 -2.20 30.03
C GLN A 250 5.71 -0.96 29.46
N ILE A 251 5.50 -0.95 28.14
CA ILE A 251 4.85 0.16 27.45
C ILE A 251 3.34 0.18 27.67
N GLU A 252 2.67 -0.97 27.64
CA GLU A 252 1.24 -1.08 27.94
C GLU A 252 0.92 -0.56 29.36
N SER A 253 1.78 -0.86 30.33
CA SER A 253 1.66 -0.34 31.69
C SER A 253 1.84 1.18 31.75
N LEU A 254 2.77 1.75 30.97
CA LEU A 254 3.01 3.19 30.86
C LEU A 254 1.86 3.92 30.15
N VAL A 255 1.34 3.37 29.06
CA VAL A 255 0.19 3.93 28.32
C VAL A 255 -1.05 3.94 29.22
N ASN A 256 -1.34 2.83 29.92
CA ASN A 256 -2.46 2.76 30.84
C ASN A 256 -2.32 3.73 32.02
N ALA A 257 -1.11 3.91 32.56
CA ALA A 257 -0.86 4.90 33.61
C ALA A 257 -1.07 6.34 33.14
N LEU A 258 -0.72 6.65 31.89
CA LEU A 258 -0.89 7.98 31.29
C LEU A 258 -2.34 8.28 30.87
N LEU A 259 -3.16 7.26 30.61
CA LEU A 259 -4.58 7.42 30.27
C LEU A 259 -5.50 7.56 31.50
N ILE A 260 -5.01 7.20 32.69
CA ILE A 260 -5.75 7.29 33.97
C ILE A 260 -5.42 8.60 34.71
N ALA A 261 -4.33 9.28 34.35
CA ALA A 261 -3.87 10.55 34.94
C ALA A 261 -4.44 11.76 34.19
#